data_AF-A0A504IKQ1-F1
#
_entry.id   AF-A0A504IKQ1-F1
#
_cell.length_a   1.000
_cell.length_b   1.000
_cell.length_c   1.000
_cell.angle_alpha   90.00
_cell.angle_beta   90.00
_cell.angle_gamma   90.00
#
_symmetry.space_group_name_H-M   'P 1'
#
loop_
_entity.id
_entity.type
_entity.pdbx_description
1 polymer ?
#
loop_
_entity_poly.entity_id
_entity_poly.type
_entity_poly.pdbx_seq_one_letter_code
_entity_poly.pdbx_strand_id
1 'polypeptide(L)'
;MTAIHERPNRASPSEAGSFVEEFDRLEQEREEKLRVLDAEFKVKKRAIQKATDADQKEILSDAKKHGVNKGVIRAIVDAQKLKRKAEAMIERADGKVDGLEDDDREFATDIRTALGDNFASFGLGAAAVQREEADEDPDETTSAVVNAVKGSMTDDEWNKAGGAGAPH
;
A
#
# COMPACT_ATOMS: atom_id res chain seq x y z
N MET A 1 -22.38 -37.30 -30.71
CA MET A 1 -22.05 -36.22 -31.66
C MET A 1 -20.70 -35.66 -31.25
N THR A 2 -19.73 -35.68 -32.15
CA THR A 2 -18.39 -35.11 -31.93
C THR A 2 -18.49 -33.60 -31.89
N ALA A 3 -18.08 -32.97 -30.78
CA ALA A 3 -17.98 -31.52 -30.70
C ALA A 3 -16.84 -31.07 -31.61
N ILE A 4 -17.18 -30.43 -32.73
CA ILE A 4 -16.19 -29.76 -33.58
C ILE A 4 -15.75 -28.52 -32.82
N HIS A 5 -14.55 -28.53 -32.25
CA HIS A 5 -13.94 -27.34 -31.69
C HIS A 5 -13.61 -26.38 -32.85
N GLU A 6 -14.50 -25.41 -33.08
CA GLU A 6 -14.26 -24.33 -34.02
C GLU A 6 -12.94 -23.64 -33.65
N ARG A 7 -12.04 -23.48 -34.63
CA ARG A 7 -10.75 -22.84 -34.40
C ARG A 7 -10.97 -21.42 -33.85
N PRO A 8 -10.14 -20.95 -32.89
CA PRO A 8 -10.36 -19.68 -32.19
C PRO A 8 -10.47 -18.45 -33.11
N ASN A 9 -9.74 -18.46 -34.23
CA ASN A 9 -9.75 -17.37 -35.22
C ASN A 9 -10.59 -17.75 -36.44
N ARG A 10 -11.73 -17.08 -36.58
CA ARG A 10 -12.69 -17.29 -37.69
C ARG A 10 -12.65 -16.19 -38.75
N ALA A 11 -12.06 -15.05 -38.42
CA ALA A 11 -11.88 -13.94 -39.34
C ALA A 11 -10.81 -14.28 -40.39
N SER A 12 -11.03 -13.82 -41.63
CA SER A 12 -9.99 -13.83 -42.65
C SER A 12 -8.82 -12.91 -42.24
N PRO A 13 -7.60 -13.12 -42.78
CA PRO A 13 -6.45 -12.27 -42.48
C PRO A 13 -6.70 -10.76 -42.74
N SER A 14 -7.49 -10.41 -43.76
CA SER A 14 -7.86 -9.02 -44.05
C SER A 14 -8.81 -8.42 -43.01
N GLU A 15 -9.80 -9.21 -42.57
CA GLU A 15 -10.71 -8.77 -41.50
C GLU A 15 -9.94 -8.60 -40.18
N ALA A 16 -9.08 -9.56 -39.84
CA ALA A 16 -8.21 -9.46 -38.67
C ALA A 16 -7.27 -8.23 -38.76
N GLY A 17 -6.72 -7.94 -39.93
CA GLY A 17 -5.90 -6.75 -40.19
C GLY A 17 -6.65 -5.44 -39.90
N SER A 18 -7.92 -5.34 -40.31
CA SER A 18 -8.72 -4.14 -40.06
C SER A 18 -8.94 -3.84 -38.57
N PHE A 19 -9.07 -4.88 -37.73
CA PHE A 19 -9.16 -4.72 -36.28
C PHE A 19 -7.83 -4.24 -35.68
N VAL A 20 -6.70 -4.71 -36.21
CA VAL A 20 -5.36 -4.28 -35.75
C VAL A 20 -5.14 -2.80 -36.11
N GLU A 21 -5.47 -2.39 -37.34
CA GLU A 21 -5.33 -0.99 -37.78
C GLU A 21 -6.20 -0.04 -36.95
N GLU A 22 -7.46 -0.43 -36.70
CA GLU A 22 -8.37 0.38 -35.89
C GLU A 22 -7.90 0.48 -34.43
N PHE A 23 -7.41 -0.62 -33.87
CA PHE A 23 -6.88 -0.64 -32.51
C PHE A 23 -5.60 0.19 -32.37
N ASP A 24 -4.68 0.09 -33.35
CA ASP A 24 -3.48 0.92 -33.40
C ASP A 24 -3.81 2.41 -33.50
N ARG A 25 -4.81 2.79 -34.30
CA ARG A 25 -5.31 4.18 -34.35
C ARG A 25 -5.80 4.66 -32.98
N LEU A 26 -6.54 3.82 -32.25
CA LEU A 26 -7.03 4.15 -30.92
C LEU A 26 -5.90 4.25 -29.89
N GLU A 27 -4.88 3.40 -29.96
CA GLU A 27 -3.70 3.49 -29.08
C GLU A 27 -2.89 4.75 -29.38
N GLN A 28 -2.67 5.11 -30.65
CA GLN A 28 -2.01 6.36 -31.01
C GLN A 28 -2.78 7.60 -30.50
N GLU A 29 -4.11 7.59 -30.62
CA GLU A 29 -4.95 8.67 -30.08
C GLU A 29 -4.85 8.75 -28.55
N ARG A 30 -4.84 7.59 -27.88
CA ARG A 30 -4.68 7.50 -26.43
C ARG A 30 -3.32 8.04 -25.98
N GLU A 31 -2.24 7.63 -26.64
CA GLU A 31 -0.89 8.09 -26.34
C GLU A 31 -0.75 9.60 -26.51
N GLU A 32 -1.28 10.16 -27.60
CA GLU A 32 -1.24 11.59 -27.86
C GLU A 32 -2.01 12.39 -26.80
N LYS A 33 -3.20 11.92 -26.43
CA LYS A 33 -4.00 12.54 -25.36
C LYS A 33 -3.27 12.54 -24.02
N LEU A 34 -2.63 11.42 -23.66
CA LEU A 34 -1.83 11.32 -22.43
C LEU A 34 -0.60 12.24 -22.47
N ARG A 35 0.07 12.33 -23.63
CA ARG A 35 1.23 13.20 -23.84
C ARG A 35 0.86 14.68 -23.67
N VAL A 36 -0.25 15.12 -24.29
CA VAL A 36 -0.75 16.49 -24.15
C VAL A 36 -1.13 16.78 -22.70
N LEU A 37 -1.83 15.86 -22.04
CA LEU A 37 -2.22 16.03 -20.65
C LEU A 37 -1.01 16.19 -19.71
N ASP A 38 0.04 15.38 -19.89
CA ASP A 38 1.27 15.49 -19.11
C ASP A 38 2.00 16.81 -19.38
N ALA A 39 2.06 17.25 -20.64
CA ALA A 39 2.63 18.54 -21.00
C ALA A 39 1.88 19.70 -20.34
N GLU A 40 0.54 19.70 -20.40
CA GLU A 40 -0.29 20.69 -19.72
C GLU A 40 -0.11 20.66 -18.21
N PHE A 41 -0.09 19.46 -17.61
CA PHE A 41 0.10 19.29 -16.18
C PHE A 41 1.45 19.88 -15.75
N LYS A 42 2.53 19.62 -16.51
CA LYS A 42 3.85 20.19 -16.24
C LYS A 42 3.86 21.72 -16.35
N VAL A 43 3.20 22.29 -17.35
CA VAL A 43 3.10 23.75 -17.50
C VAL A 43 2.33 24.37 -16.33
N LYS A 44 1.15 23.82 -16.01
CA LYS A 44 0.31 24.27 -14.89
C LYS A 44 1.07 24.16 -13.56
N LYS A 45 1.75 23.04 -13.32
CA LYS A 45 2.59 22.82 -12.13
C LYS A 45 3.69 23.87 -12.00
N ARG A 46 4.42 24.16 -13.08
CA ARG A 46 5.47 25.20 -13.09
C ARG A 46 4.89 26.59 -12.85
N ALA A 47 3.74 26.90 -13.41
CA ALA A 47 3.08 28.19 -13.22
C ALA A 47 2.69 28.41 -11.74
N ILE A 48 2.09 27.41 -11.09
CA ILE A 48 1.74 27.46 -9.67
C ILE A 48 2.99 27.65 -8.81
N GLN A 49 4.05 26.87 -9.06
CA GLN A 49 5.32 27.00 -8.33
C GLN A 49 5.88 28.42 -8.46
N LYS A 50 5.95 28.95 -9.68
CA LYS A 50 6.48 30.28 -9.93
C LYS A 50 5.68 31.38 -9.21
N ALA A 51 4.36 31.26 -9.19
CA ALA A 51 3.50 32.23 -8.51
C ALA A 51 3.77 32.26 -7.01
N THR A 52 3.88 31.09 -6.36
CA THR A 52 4.04 31.02 -4.90
C THR A 52 5.50 31.20 -4.43
N ASP A 53 6.49 30.87 -5.27
CA ASP A 53 7.90 30.97 -4.93
C ASP A 53 8.36 32.41 -4.66
N ALA A 54 7.75 33.39 -5.34
CA ALA A 54 8.04 34.80 -5.13
C ALA A 54 7.57 35.25 -3.73
N ASP A 55 6.31 34.99 -3.40
CA ASP A 55 5.71 35.33 -2.11
C ASP A 55 6.42 34.63 -0.96
N GLN A 56 6.76 33.34 -1.12
CA GLN A 56 7.52 32.60 -0.11
C GLN A 56 8.90 33.21 0.12
N LYS A 57 9.59 33.69 -0.92
CA LYS A 57 10.89 34.34 -0.78
C LYS A 57 10.77 35.65 -0.01
N GLU A 58 9.74 36.43 -0.28
CA GLU A 58 9.46 37.68 0.42
C GLU A 58 9.22 37.43 1.91
N ILE A 59 8.28 36.53 2.25
CA ILE A 59 7.98 36.14 3.63
C ILE A 59 9.23 35.65 4.37
N LEU A 60 10.02 34.76 3.74
CA LEU A 60 11.25 34.27 4.34
C LEU A 60 12.29 35.38 4.53
N SER A 61 12.34 36.34 3.61
CA SER A 61 13.23 37.51 3.72
C SER A 61 12.84 38.37 4.92
N ASP A 62 11.56 38.66 5.08
CA ASP A 62 11.05 39.45 6.19
C ASP A 62 11.22 38.74 7.52
N ALA A 63 10.91 37.45 7.58
CA ALA A 63 11.16 36.64 8.76
C ALA A 63 12.64 36.68 9.19
N LYS A 64 13.57 36.68 8.23
CA LYS A 64 15.00 36.86 8.51
C LYS A 64 15.30 38.25 9.09
N LYS A 65 14.67 39.32 8.58
CA LYS A 65 14.83 40.69 9.14
C LYS A 65 14.36 40.75 10.60
N HIS A 66 13.37 39.94 10.96
CA HIS A 66 12.88 39.80 12.33
C HIS A 66 13.64 38.75 13.18
N GLY A 67 14.79 38.25 12.69
CA GLY A 67 15.64 37.34 13.45
C GLY A 67 15.22 35.85 13.40
N VAL A 68 14.24 35.50 12.58
CA VAL A 68 13.77 34.11 12.43
C VAL A 68 14.57 33.40 11.34
N ASN A 69 15.11 32.22 11.65
CA ASN A 69 15.86 31.41 10.69
C ASN A 69 14.91 30.79 9.65
N LYS A 70 15.19 31.04 8.36
CA LYS A 70 14.44 30.49 7.22
C LYS A 70 14.33 28.96 7.23
N GLY A 71 15.37 28.27 7.70
CA GLY A 71 15.40 26.81 7.79
C GLY A 71 14.39 26.27 8.81
N VAL A 72 14.21 26.97 9.93
CA VAL A 72 13.24 26.59 10.97
C VAL A 72 11.82 26.71 10.42
N ILE A 73 11.51 27.80 9.72
CA ILE A 73 10.19 28.00 9.10
C ILE A 73 9.89 26.87 8.10
N ARG A 74 10.85 26.53 7.23
CA ARG A 74 10.68 25.43 6.26
C ARG A 74 10.44 24.09 6.95
N ALA A 75 11.23 23.76 7.96
CA ALA A 75 11.08 22.50 8.70
C ALA A 75 9.70 22.37 9.36
N ILE A 76 9.20 23.46 9.97
CA ILE A 76 7.86 23.49 10.58
C ILE A 76 6.78 23.30 9.52
N VAL A 77 6.86 24.02 8.38
CA VAL A 77 5.89 23.91 7.29
C VAL A 77 5.92 22.50 6.66
N ASP A 78 7.09 21.90 6.52
CA ASP A 78 7.24 20.53 6.01
C ASP A 78 6.60 19.51 6.96
N ALA A 79 6.81 19.65 8.28
CA ALA A 79 6.14 18.82 9.28
C ALA A 79 4.60 18.98 9.23
N GLN A 80 4.11 20.22 9.11
CA GLN A 80 2.67 20.49 8.96
C GLN A 80 2.11 19.91 7.65
N LYS A 81 2.89 19.91 6.57
CA LYS A 81 2.50 19.28 5.31
C LYS A 81 2.38 17.76 5.45
N LEU A 82 3.30 17.12 6.17
CA LEU A 82 3.20 15.69 6.48
C LEU A 82 1.94 15.39 7.30
N LYS A 83 1.64 16.23 8.30
CA LYS A 83 0.41 16.09 9.11
C LYS A 83 -0.85 16.17 8.25
N ARG A 84 -1.00 17.20 7.41
CA ARG A 84 -2.15 17.33 6.49
C ARG A 84 -2.27 16.15 5.53
N LYS A 85 -1.16 15.59 5.06
CA LYS A 85 -1.17 14.41 4.21
C LYS A 85 -1.67 13.19 4.96
N ALA A 86 -1.24 13.01 6.22
CA ALA A 86 -1.73 11.93 7.07
C ALA A 86 -3.23 12.09 7.37
N GLU A 87 -3.68 13.29 7.72
CA GLU A 87 -5.11 13.61 7.94
C GLU A 87 -5.96 13.28 6.68
N ALA A 88 -5.52 13.70 5.49
CA ALA A 88 -6.22 13.37 4.24
C ALA A 88 -6.19 11.87 3.87
N MET A 89 -5.17 11.14 4.33
CA MET A 89 -5.12 9.68 4.17
C MET A 89 -6.08 8.98 5.12
N ILE A 90 -6.17 9.46 6.37
CA ILE A 90 -7.12 8.97 7.35
C ILE A 90 -8.55 9.19 6.83
N GLU A 91 -8.88 10.39 6.39
CA GLU A 91 -10.21 10.70 5.82
C GLU A 91 -10.56 9.80 4.62
N ARG A 92 -9.60 9.56 3.71
CA ARG A 92 -9.81 8.62 2.60
C ARG A 92 -9.99 7.17 3.09
N ALA A 93 -9.31 6.77 4.16
CA ALA A 93 -9.44 5.44 4.72
C ALA A 93 -10.80 5.28 5.43
N ASP A 94 -11.24 6.29 6.16
CA ASP A 94 -12.57 6.34 6.80
C ASP A 94 -13.67 6.21 5.74
N GLY A 95 -13.60 6.99 4.65
CA GLY A 95 -14.56 6.89 3.55
C GLY A 95 -14.55 5.55 2.78
N LYS A 96 -13.51 4.70 2.95
CA LYS A 96 -13.54 3.32 2.41
C LYS A 96 -14.32 2.37 3.31
N VAL A 97 -14.32 2.60 4.62
CA VAL A 97 -15.13 1.84 5.57
C VAL A 97 -16.60 2.19 5.37
N ASP A 98 -16.91 3.46 5.12
CA ASP A 98 -18.28 3.92 4.80
C ASP A 98 -18.86 3.32 3.51
N GLY A 99 -18.00 2.83 2.61
CA GLY A 99 -18.41 2.18 1.36
C GLY A 99 -18.73 0.69 1.48
N LEU A 100 -18.57 0.11 2.68
CA LEU A 100 -18.92 -1.29 2.94
C LEU A 100 -20.42 -1.46 3.19
N GLU A 101 -20.93 -2.66 2.91
CA GLU A 101 -22.27 -3.07 3.33
C GLU A 101 -22.38 -3.00 4.87
N ASP A 102 -23.57 -2.80 5.41
CA ASP A 102 -23.75 -2.39 6.81
C ASP A 102 -23.12 -3.39 7.81
N ASP A 103 -23.23 -4.70 7.55
CA ASP A 103 -22.62 -5.76 8.36
C ASP A 103 -21.08 -5.75 8.30
N ASP A 104 -20.50 -5.52 7.12
CA ASP A 104 -19.05 -5.42 6.92
C ASP A 104 -18.48 -4.13 7.51
N ARG A 105 -19.27 -3.06 7.54
CA ARG A 105 -18.90 -1.78 8.16
C ARG A 105 -18.84 -1.89 9.67
N GLU A 106 -19.81 -2.57 10.29
CA GLU A 106 -19.82 -2.84 11.72
C GLU A 106 -18.59 -3.68 12.11
N PHE A 107 -18.32 -4.76 11.36
CA PHE A 107 -17.14 -5.60 11.59
C PHE A 107 -15.82 -4.84 11.39
N ALA A 108 -15.70 -3.99 10.37
CA ALA A 108 -14.52 -3.16 10.15
C ALA A 108 -14.31 -2.12 11.27
N THR A 109 -15.40 -1.60 11.84
CA THR A 109 -15.37 -0.67 12.97
C THR A 109 -14.95 -1.37 14.26
N ASP A 110 -15.41 -2.60 14.49
CA ASP A 110 -15.01 -3.44 15.61
C ASP A 110 -13.52 -3.81 15.53
N ILE A 111 -13.03 -4.21 14.35
CA ILE A 111 -11.60 -4.46 14.11
C ILE A 111 -10.81 -3.20 14.45
N ARG A 112 -11.19 -2.03 13.91
CA ARG A 112 -10.48 -0.77 14.20
C ARG A 112 -10.46 -0.45 15.69
N THR A 113 -11.57 -0.66 16.38
CA THR A 113 -11.69 -0.44 17.82
C THR A 113 -10.79 -1.38 18.62
N ALA A 114 -10.73 -2.66 18.23
CA ALA A 114 -9.86 -3.66 18.84
C ALA A 114 -8.36 -3.38 18.61
N LEU A 115 -8.01 -2.83 17.43
CA LEU A 115 -6.62 -2.50 17.08
C LEU A 115 -6.09 -1.24 17.82
N GLY A 116 -6.97 -0.35 18.27
CA GLY A 116 -6.64 0.84 19.06
C GLY A 116 -5.77 1.88 18.33
N ASP A 117 -5.37 2.93 19.05
CA ASP A 117 -4.62 4.08 18.49
C ASP A 117 -3.16 3.76 18.12
N ASN A 118 -2.63 2.63 18.60
CA ASN A 118 -1.23 2.26 18.44
C ASN A 118 -1.03 1.09 17.46
N PHE A 119 -1.99 0.87 16.54
CA PHE A 119 -2.01 -0.30 15.68
C PHE A 119 -0.71 -0.51 14.86
N ALA A 120 -0.05 0.58 14.48
CA ALA A 120 1.20 0.56 13.73
C ALA A 120 2.38 -0.11 14.48
N SER A 121 2.25 -0.33 15.79
CA SER A 121 3.23 -1.03 16.61
C SER A 121 3.03 -2.54 16.67
N PHE A 122 1.86 -3.06 16.29
CA PHE A 122 1.65 -4.50 16.20
C PHE A 122 2.28 -5.00 14.90
N GLY A 123 3.32 -5.82 15.03
CA GLY A 123 3.85 -6.56 13.89
C GLY A 123 2.73 -7.32 13.20
N LEU A 124 2.65 -7.23 11.87
CA LEU A 124 1.67 -7.95 11.06
C LEU A 124 1.66 -9.43 11.49
N GLY A 125 0.55 -9.90 12.06
CA GLY A 125 0.37 -11.31 12.46
C GLY A 125 0.39 -11.62 13.96
N ALA A 126 0.58 -10.64 14.87
CA ALA A 126 0.60 -10.93 16.31
C ALA A 126 -0.66 -11.66 16.84
N ALA A 127 -1.84 -11.35 16.28
CA ALA A 127 -3.09 -12.04 16.60
C ALA A 127 -3.23 -13.43 15.94
N ALA A 128 -2.54 -13.69 14.83
CA ALA A 128 -2.51 -15.02 14.19
C ALA A 128 -1.64 -15.99 15.01
N VAL A 129 -0.51 -15.50 15.56
CA VAL A 129 0.37 -16.29 16.43
C VAL A 129 -0.34 -16.70 17.73
N GLN A 130 -1.13 -15.82 18.34
CA GLN A 130 -1.89 -16.19 19.55
C GLN A 130 -3.02 -17.20 19.29
N ARG A 131 -3.49 -17.32 18.04
CA ARG A 131 -4.56 -18.26 17.70
C ARG A 131 -4.02 -19.67 17.42
N GLU A 132 -2.82 -19.78 16.85
CA GLU A 132 -2.11 -21.07 16.70
C GLU A 132 -1.63 -21.64 18.06
N GLU A 133 -1.45 -20.81 19.09
CA GLU A 133 -1.11 -21.30 20.43
C GLU A 133 -2.32 -21.81 21.25
N ALA A 134 -3.55 -21.49 20.83
CA ALA A 134 -4.76 -21.81 21.60
C ALA A 134 -5.51 -23.06 21.09
N ASP A 135 -5.32 -23.45 19.84
CA ASP A 135 -5.89 -24.64 19.24
C ASP A 135 -4.76 -25.42 18.54
N GLU A 136 -4.30 -26.51 19.15
CA GLU A 136 -3.86 -27.78 18.53
C GLU A 136 -2.91 -28.54 19.46
N ASP A 137 -3.35 -29.68 19.98
CA ASP A 137 -2.43 -30.78 20.26
C ASP A 137 -1.58 -30.97 18.98
N PRO A 138 -0.24 -30.97 19.07
CA PRO A 138 0.61 -30.91 17.89
C PRO A 138 0.32 -32.09 16.96
N ASP A 139 -0.18 -31.80 15.76
CA ASP A 139 -0.45 -32.80 14.71
C ASP A 139 0.77 -33.73 14.52
N GLU A 140 0.50 -34.99 14.14
CA GLU A 140 1.51 -36.05 13.98
C GLU A 140 2.60 -35.61 12.98
N THR A 141 2.25 -34.79 11.99
CA THR A 141 3.16 -34.17 11.04
C THR A 141 4.09 -33.16 11.71
N THR A 142 3.56 -32.29 12.57
CA THR A 142 4.32 -31.29 13.33
C THR A 142 5.28 -31.97 14.31
N SER A 143 4.82 -33.03 14.98
CA SER A 143 5.64 -33.86 15.85
C SER A 143 6.76 -34.58 15.10
N ALA A 144 6.51 -35.07 13.90
CA ALA A 144 7.52 -35.70 13.05
C ALA A 144 8.59 -34.70 12.57
N VAL A 145 8.19 -33.48 12.21
CA VAL A 145 9.12 -32.41 11.79
C VAL A 145 9.99 -31.95 12.97
N VAL A 146 9.40 -31.75 14.16
CA VAL A 146 10.15 -31.39 15.36
C VAL A 146 11.15 -32.47 15.74
N ASN A 147 10.79 -33.74 15.63
CA ASN A 147 11.71 -34.86 15.89
C ASN A 147 12.82 -34.98 14.84
N ALA A 148 12.53 -34.71 13.57
CA ALA A 148 13.54 -34.68 12.52
C ALA A 148 14.55 -33.53 12.73
N VAL A 149 14.08 -32.36 13.17
CA VAL A 149 14.93 -31.21 13.49
C VAL A 149 15.77 -31.47 14.74
N LYS A 150 15.17 -32.02 15.82
CA LYS A 150 15.92 -32.43 17.02
C LYS A 150 16.96 -33.50 16.74
N GLY A 151 16.66 -34.49 15.88
CA GLY A 151 17.63 -35.51 15.48
C GLY A 151 18.79 -34.96 14.65
N SER A 152 18.66 -33.76 14.10
CA SER A 152 19.68 -33.09 13.28
C SER A 152 20.58 -32.13 14.06
N MET A 153 20.31 -31.92 15.36
CA MET A 153 21.03 -30.98 16.22
C MET A 153 21.43 -31.63 17.54
N THR A 154 22.44 -31.07 18.21
CA THR A 154 22.79 -31.49 19.56
C THR A 154 21.83 -30.88 20.60
N ASP A 155 21.62 -31.55 21.73
CA ASP A 155 20.74 -31.05 22.80
C ASP A 155 21.11 -29.64 23.29
N ASP A 156 22.41 -29.30 23.26
CA ASP A 156 22.93 -27.99 23.62
C ASP A 156 22.53 -26.89 22.61
N GLU A 157 22.44 -27.21 21.32
CA GLU A 157 21.98 -26.28 20.28
C GLU A 157 20.47 -26.05 20.36
N TRP A 158 19.71 -27.10 20.71
CA TRP A 158 18.26 -27.01 20.91
C TRP A 158 17.91 -26.13 22.12
N ASN A 159 18.61 -26.31 23.25
CA ASN A 159 18.38 -25.54 24.47
C ASN A 159 18.74 -24.06 24.29
N LYS A 160 19.74 -23.75 23.46
CA LYS A 160 20.15 -22.37 23.15
C LYS A 160 19.18 -21.64 22.22
N ALA A 161 18.41 -22.37 21.41
CA ALA A 161 17.43 -21.83 20.46
C ALA A 161 16.07 -21.46 21.08
N GLY A 162 15.86 -21.67 22.39
CA GLY A 162 14.64 -21.27 23.10
C GLY A 162 13.73 -22.42 23.55
N GLY A 163 14.19 -23.68 23.49
CA GLY A 163 13.39 -24.87 23.85
C GLY A 163 13.03 -25.04 25.35
N ALA A 164 13.36 -24.08 26.22
CA ALA A 164 13.00 -24.09 27.63
C ALA A 164 12.51 -22.68 28.04
N GLY A 165 11.32 -22.31 27.60
CA GLY A 165 10.79 -20.97 27.77
C GLY A 165 9.28 -20.86 27.73
N ALA A 166 8.55 -21.75 28.41
CA ALA A 166 7.17 -21.51 28.82
C ALA A 166 7.07 -21.71 30.34
N PRO A 167 7.04 -20.63 31.15
CA PRO A 167 6.67 -20.76 32.56
C PRO A 167 5.15 -20.93 32.70
N HIS A 168 4.77 -21.79 33.65
CA HIS A 168 3.41 -22.09 34.12
C HIS A 168 2.58 -20.85 34.52
#